data_AF-A0A820HLL4-F1
#
_entry.id   AF-A0A820HLL4-F1
#
_cell.length_a   1.000
_cell.length_b   1.000
_cell.length_c   1.000
_cell.angle_alpha   90.00
_cell.angle_beta   90.00
_cell.angle_gamma   90.00
#
_symmetry.space_group_name_H-M   'P 1'
#
loop_
_entity.id
_entity.type
_entity.pdbx_description
1 polymer ?
#
loop_
_entity_poly.entity_id
_entity_poly.type
_entity_poly.pdbx_seq_one_letter_code
_entity_poly.pdbx_strand_id
1 'polypeptide(L)' 'MAMQKRANLRLPPEINRILYVRNLPYKITAEEMYDIFGKYGAIRQIRVGNTPDTRGTAFVVYEDIFDAKN' A
#
# COMPACT_ATOMS: atom_id res chain seq x y z
N MET A 1 14.70 22.27 -11.17
CA MET A 1 13.67 22.64 -10.17
C MET A 1 12.29 22.18 -10.65
N ALA A 2 11.92 20.93 -10.39
CA ALA A 2 10.67 20.35 -10.88
C ALA A 2 9.95 19.56 -9.77
N MET A 3 9.64 20.23 -8.67
CA MET A 3 8.86 19.61 -7.58
C MET A 3 7.91 20.63 -6.96
N GLN A 4 7.02 21.21 -7.78
CA GLN A 4 6.03 22.17 -7.25
C GLN A 4 4.69 22.19 -7.99
N LYS A 5 4.24 21.04 -8.49
CA LYS A 5 2.92 20.91 -9.16
C LYS A 5 2.07 19.71 -8.72
N ARG A 6 2.23 19.20 -7.49
CA ARG A 6 1.42 18.07 -6.98
C ARG A 6 0.57 18.39 -5.75
N ALA A 7 0.42 19.65 -5.38
CA ALA A 7 -0.13 20.02 -4.07
C ALA A 7 -1.66 20.17 -3.98
N ASN A 8 -2.47 19.94 -5.03
CA ASN A 8 -3.93 20.16 -4.89
C ASN A 8 -4.86 19.36 -5.83
N LEU A 9 -4.44 18.19 -6.31
CA LEU A 9 -5.39 17.24 -6.91
C LEU A 9 -6.24 16.66 -5.78
N ARG A 10 -7.41 17.24 -5.51
CA ARG A 10 -8.46 16.60 -4.72
C ARG A 10 -8.96 15.43 -5.54
N LEU A 11 -8.34 14.28 -5.33
CA LEU A 11 -8.77 13.05 -5.98
C LEU A 11 -10.17 12.68 -5.48
N PRO A 12 -10.97 12.02 -6.34
CA PRO A 12 -12.24 11.46 -5.90
C PRO A 12 -12.03 10.64 -4.62
N PRO A 13 -12.98 10.66 -3.67
CA PRO A 13 -12.87 9.92 -2.41
C PRO A 13 -12.66 8.41 -2.60
N GLU A 14 -12.95 7.92 -3.81
CA GLU A 14 -12.81 6.55 -4.27
C GLU A 14 -11.34 6.13 -4.51
N ILE A 15 -10.44 7.10 -4.71
CA ILE A 15 -9.03 6.84 -5.00
C ILE A 15 -8.22 6.98 -3.72
N ASN A 16 -7.84 5.84 -3.14
CA ASN A 16 -7.01 5.79 -1.96
C ASN A 16 -5.64 5.19 -2.30
N ARG A 17 -4.57 5.78 -1.76
CA ARG A 17 -3.20 5.24 -1.84
C ARG A 17 -2.97 4.02 -0.94
N ILE A 18 -3.97 3.67 -0.12
CA ILE A 18 -3.90 2.62 0.87
C ILE A 18 -4.72 1.43 0.37
N LEU A 19 -4.06 0.30 0.17
CA LEU A 19 -4.71 -0.99 -0.08
C LEU A 19 -4.88 -1.75 1.22
N TYR A 20 -6.06 -2.35 1.40
CA TYR A 20 -6.32 -3.31 2.47
C TYR A 20 -6.31 -4.72 1.89
N VAL A 21 -5.38 -5.53 2.38
CA VAL A 21 -5.12 -6.89 1.91
C VAL A 21 -5.57 -7.86 2.99
N ARG A 22 -6.35 -8.88 2.62
CA ARG A 22 -6.82 -9.94 3.51
C ARG A 22 -6.39 -11.30 2.98
N ASN A 23 -6.54 -12.32 3.82
CA ASN A 23 -6.28 -13.72 3.48
C ASN A 23 -4.81 -13.99 3.15
N LEU A 24 -3.90 -13.26 3.82
CA LEU A 24 -2.47 -13.48 3.71
C LEU A 24 -2.03 -14.69 4.55
N PRO A 25 -1.01 -15.44 4.09
CA PRO A 25 -0.38 -16.47 4.91
C PRO A 25 0.09 -15.89 6.26
N TYR A 26 -0.11 -16.63 7.34
CA TYR A 26 0.30 -16.18 8.68
C TYR A 26 1.81 -16.08 8.90
N LYS A 27 2.59 -16.63 7.96
CA LYS A 27 4.05 -16.58 7.95
C LYS A 27 4.60 -15.61 6.90
N ILE A 28 3.74 -14.79 6.27
CA ILE A 28 4.16 -13.81 5.27
C ILE A 28 5.19 -12.86 5.90
N THR A 29 6.30 -12.65 5.22
CA THR A 29 7.36 -11.73 5.64
C THR A 29 7.14 -10.36 5.01
N ALA A 30 7.78 -9.33 5.59
CA ALA A 30 7.76 -8.00 5.00
C ALA A 30 8.43 -7.99 3.62
N GLU A 31 9.54 -8.73 3.46
CA GLU A 31 10.28 -8.83 2.18
C GLU A 31 9.40 -9.37 1.05
N GLU A 32 8.66 -10.46 1.29
CA GLU A 32 7.72 -11.00 0.31
C GLU A 32 6.62 -9.98 -0.07
N MET A 33 6.14 -9.20 0.90
CA MET A 33 5.16 -8.15 0.63
C MET A 33 5.75 -7.03 -0.21
N TYR A 34 7.00 -6.62 0.04
CA TYR A 34 7.70 -5.64 -0.79
C TYR A 34 7.95 -6.18 -2.21
N ASP A 35 8.31 -7.46 -2.36
CA ASP A 35 8.53 -8.08 -3.68
C ASP A 35 7.25 -8.21 -4.50
N ILE A 36 6.11 -8.48 -3.85
CA ILE A 36 4.81 -8.58 -4.53
C ILE A 36 4.29 -7.20 -4.88
N PHE A 37 4.15 -6.32 -3.89
CA PHE A 37 3.49 -5.03 -4.05
C PHE A 37 4.40 -3.98 -4.71
N GLY A 38 5.72 -4.12 -4.60
CA GLY A 38 6.70 -3.20 -5.18
C GLY A 38 6.74 -3.25 -6.71
N LYS A 39 6.24 -4.34 -7.32
CA LYS A 39 6.09 -4.45 -8.77
C LYS A 39 5.04 -3.49 -9.35
N TYR A 40 4.09 -3.06 -8.52
CA TYR A 40 2.99 -2.18 -8.94
C TYR A 40 3.28 -0.71 -8.67
N GLY A 41 4.29 -0.40 -7.85
CA GLY A 41 4.68 0.97 -7.57
C GLY A 41 5.55 1.14 -6.33
N ALA A 42 5.97 2.38 -6.09
CA ALA A 42 6.83 2.70 -4.96
C ALA A 42 6.03 2.63 -3.65
N ILE A 43 6.44 1.74 -2.76
CA ILE A 43 5.76 1.54 -1.47
C ILE A 43 6.32 2.53 -0.44
N ARG A 44 5.43 3.30 0.18
CA ARG A 44 5.74 4.15 1.33
C ARG A 44 5.86 3.35 2.62
N GLN A 45 4.89 2.48 2.86
CA GLN A 45 4.80 1.74 4.12
C GLN A 45 3.95 0.47 3.95
N ILE A 46 4.37 -0.63 4.56
CA ILE A 46 3.54 -1.81 4.78
C ILE A 46 3.28 -1.99 6.27
N ARG A 47 2.03 -2.24 6.64
CA ARG A 47 1.64 -2.58 8.02
C ARG A 47 0.97 -3.94 8.01
N VAL A 48 1.65 -4.94 8.56
CA VAL A 48 1.10 -6.30 8.69
C VAL A 48 0.43 -6.43 10.05
N GLY A 49 -0.80 -6.98 10.07
CA GLY A 49 -1.49 -7.29 11.31
C GLY A 49 -0.79 -8.43 12.04
N ASN A 50 -0.43 -8.20 13.31
CA ASN A 50 0.32 -9.14 14.14
C ASN A 50 -0.48 -9.68 15.34
N THR A 51 -1.67 -9.15 15.61
CA THR A 51 -2.55 -9.65 16.67
C THR A 51 -3.39 -10.83 16.16
N PRO A 52 -3.91 -11.71 17.03
CA PRO A 52 -4.77 -12.83 16.61
C PRO A 52 -5.93 -12.41 15.71
N ASP A 53 -6.54 -11.26 15.97
CA ASP A 53 -7.69 -10.73 15.21
C ASP A 53 -7.31 -10.09 13.87
N THR A 54 -6.05 -9.65 13.73
CA THR A 54 -5.56 -8.94 12.54
C THR A 54 -4.57 -9.74 11.72
N ARG A 55 -4.14 -10.92 12.20
CA ARG A 55 -3.19 -11.78 11.51
C ARG A 55 -3.77 -12.22 10.16
N GLY A 56 -2.94 -12.20 9.12
CA GLY A 56 -3.38 -12.47 7.76
C GLY A 56 -4.04 -11.27 7.07
N THR A 57 -3.90 -10.07 7.65
CA THR A 57 -4.27 -8.81 7.01
C THR A 57 -3.08 -7.88 6.92
N ALA A 58 -3.09 -6.97 5.95
CA ALA A 58 -2.09 -5.93 5.82
C ALA A 58 -2.66 -4.66 5.19
N PHE A 59 -2.05 -3.52 5.52
CA PHE A 59 -2.23 -2.27 4.82
C PHE A 59 -0.97 -1.94 4.03
N VAL A 60 -1.12 -1.74 2.73
CA VAL A 60 -0.03 -1.31 1.83
C VAL A 60 -0.30 0.13 1.44
N VAL A 61 0.65 1.01 1.71
CA VAL A 61 0.57 2.43 1.39
C VAL A 61 1.56 2.71 0.27
N TYR A 62 1.06 3.14 -0.89
CA TYR A 62 1.88 3.59 -2.00
C TYR A 62 2.27 5.08 -1.87
N GLU A 63 3.40 5.44 -2.47
CA GLU A 63 3.84 6.84 -2.62
C GLU A 63 2.98 7.59 -3.63
N ASP A 64 2.66 6.97 -4.77
CA ASP A 64 1.75 7.52 -5.78
C ASP A 64 0.37 6.85 -5.72
N ILE A 65 -0.68 7.64 -5.92
CA ILE A 65 -2.07 7.18 -5.93
C ILE A 65 -2.40 6.37 -7.18
N PHE A 66 -1.71 6.61 -8.30
CA PHE A 66 -1.94 5.84 -9.53
C PHE A 66 -1.44 4.39 -9.41
N ASP A 67 -0.44 4.16 -8.56
CA ASP A 67 0.14 2.83 -8.32
C ASP A 67 -0.84 1.90 -7.59
N ALA A 68 -1.80 2.46 -6.83
CA ALA A 68 -2.79 1.71 -6.07
C ALA A 68 -4.02 1.27 -6.89
N LYS A 69 -4.12 1.66 -8.17
CA LYS A 69 -5.35 1.46 -8.98
C LYS A 69 -5.33 0.18 -9.84
N ASN A 70 -4.20 -0.50 -9.97
CA ASN A 70 -4.03 -1.64 -10.87
C ASN A 70 -4.48 -2.98 -10.28
#